data_AF-A0A6N6ZBC8-F1
#
_entry.id   AF-A0A6N6ZBC8-F1
#
_cell.length_a   1.000
_cell.length_b   1.000
_cell.length_c   1.000
_cell.angle_alpha   90.00
_cell.angle_beta   90.00
_cell.angle_gamma   90.00
#
_symmetry.space_group_name_H-M   'P 1'
#
loop_
_entity.id
_entity.type
_entity.pdbx_description
1 polymer ?
#
loop_
_entity_poly.entity_id
_entity_poly.type
_entity_poly.pdbx_seq_one_letter_code
_entity_poly.pdbx_strand_id
1 'polypeptide(L)'
;MILTLWHPSRVRVDLLTPPGGVAQLRGLNHRLRYGKPSACMLKHSLIAYTSLTMDDQLFQQLVSSVKEMKAVERGKQEPTRRSRMEPSHVTRVRQRLQLSQARFAEMMGISLRTLQNWEQGHRHPTGAAQVLLEVADRHPEALLETVAARA
;
A
#
# COMPACT_ATOMS: atom_id res chain seq x y z
N MET A 1 1.93 -41.53 -21.25
CA MET A 1 1.28 -40.39 -20.57
C MET A 1 2.36 -39.58 -19.87
N ILE A 2 2.73 -38.44 -20.44
CA ILE A 2 3.81 -37.55 -19.98
C ILE A 2 3.17 -36.49 -19.08
N LEU A 3 3.72 -36.29 -17.89
CA LEU A 3 3.64 -35.03 -17.16
C LEU A 3 4.99 -34.82 -16.47
N THR A 4 5.87 -34.10 -17.17
CA THR A 4 7.10 -33.52 -16.67
C THR A 4 6.77 -32.39 -15.71
N LEU A 5 7.20 -32.52 -14.45
CA LEU A 5 7.33 -31.38 -13.53
C LEU A 5 8.73 -31.35 -12.92
N TRP A 6 9.28 -30.15 -13.05
CA TRP A 6 10.63 -29.64 -12.86
C TRP A 6 11.11 -29.69 -11.40
N HIS A 7 12.36 -30.12 -11.17
CA HIS A 7 13.05 -29.98 -9.87
C HIS A 7 14.50 -29.53 -10.12
N PRO A 8 14.95 -28.36 -9.63
CA PRO A 8 16.34 -27.99 -9.74
C PRO A 8 17.11 -28.73 -8.64
N SER A 9 18.14 -29.46 -9.04
CA SER A 9 19.22 -29.91 -8.16
C SER A 9 18.83 -30.93 -7.08
N ARG A 10 18.68 -32.18 -7.53
CA ARG A 10 18.80 -33.39 -6.70
C ARG A 10 20.19 -33.45 -6.08
N VAL A 11 20.29 -33.33 -4.76
CA VAL A 11 21.25 -34.11 -3.97
C VAL A 11 20.53 -34.58 -2.72
N ARG A 12 20.34 -35.90 -2.62
CA ARG A 12 19.92 -36.57 -1.40
C ARG A 12 21.14 -36.64 -0.49
N VAL A 13 21.08 -35.99 0.68
CA VAL A 13 22.11 -36.12 1.71
C VAL A 13 21.58 -37.11 2.73
N ASP A 14 21.96 -38.38 2.60
CA ASP A 14 21.66 -39.39 3.62
C ASP A 14 22.67 -39.22 4.76
N LEU A 15 22.27 -38.50 5.82
CA LEU A 15 23.02 -38.41 7.07
C LEU A 15 22.84 -39.70 7.86
N LEU A 16 23.70 -40.70 7.60
CA LEU A 16 23.99 -41.75 8.58
C LEU A 16 25.32 -41.42 9.24
N THR A 17 25.26 -40.76 10.40
CA THR A 17 26.42 -40.63 11.29
C THR A 17 26.40 -41.83 12.26
N PRO A 18 27.36 -42.77 12.21
CA PRO A 18 27.58 -43.68 13.33
C PRO A 18 28.37 -42.95 14.45
N PRO A 19 28.11 -43.27 15.73
CA PRO A 19 28.81 -42.62 16.84
C PRO A 19 30.25 -43.14 16.94
N GLY A 20 31.23 -42.24 16.89
CA GLY A 20 32.55 -42.46 17.47
C GLY A 20 33.60 -43.22 16.66
N GLY A 21 33.86 -42.88 15.39
CA GLY A 21 34.97 -43.45 14.63
C GLY A 21 35.54 -42.55 13.53
N VAL A 22 36.87 -42.41 13.50
CA VAL A 22 37.63 -41.63 12.49
C VAL A 22 37.71 -42.39 11.16
N ALA A 23 37.22 -41.79 10.08
CA ALA A 23 37.32 -42.34 8.73
C ALA A 23 38.71 -42.06 8.13
N GLN A 24 39.47 -43.11 7.87
CA GLN A 24 40.81 -43.09 7.31
C GLN A 24 40.76 -43.04 5.77
N LEU A 25 41.24 -41.94 5.17
CA LEU A 25 41.38 -41.83 3.71
C LEU A 25 42.75 -42.37 3.28
N ARG A 26 42.79 -43.57 2.70
CA ARG A 26 43.96 -44.10 1.98
C ARG A 26 43.88 -43.76 0.49
N GLY A 27 44.93 -43.09 0.01
CA GLY A 27 45.56 -43.34 -1.29
C GLY A 27 44.80 -43.01 -2.57
N LEU A 28 44.91 -41.77 -3.05
CA LEU A 28 44.99 -41.49 -4.49
C LEU A 28 46.14 -40.50 -4.73
N ASN A 29 47.22 -41.04 -5.29
CA ASN A 29 48.40 -40.31 -5.75
C ASN A 29 48.03 -39.45 -6.98
N HIS A 30 47.83 -38.15 -6.80
CA HIS A 30 48.13 -37.19 -7.85
C HIS A 30 48.72 -35.91 -7.25
N ARG A 31 49.96 -35.66 -7.61
CA ARG A 31 50.80 -34.55 -7.15
C ARG A 31 50.32 -33.26 -7.83
N LEU A 32 49.25 -32.65 -7.34
CA LEU A 32 48.88 -31.29 -7.73
C LEU A 32 49.76 -30.30 -6.95
N ARG A 33 50.82 -29.81 -7.61
CA ARG A 33 51.56 -28.64 -7.16
C ARG A 33 50.65 -27.42 -7.29
N TYR A 34 49.81 -27.18 -6.29
CA TYR A 34 49.22 -25.86 -6.12
C TYR A 34 50.27 -24.97 -5.47
N GLY A 35 50.91 -24.13 -6.28
CA GLY A 35 51.59 -22.95 -5.76
C GLY A 35 50.58 -22.19 -4.90
N LYS A 36 51.00 -21.80 -3.69
CA LYS A 36 50.20 -20.99 -2.77
C LYS A 36 49.59 -19.82 -3.55
N PRO A 37 48.26 -19.71 -3.71
CA PRO A 37 47.71 -18.46 -4.18
C PRO A 37 48.03 -17.44 -3.09
N SER A 38 48.86 -16.46 -3.44
CA SER A 38 49.12 -15.29 -2.62
C SER A 38 47.79 -14.75 -2.09
N ALA A 39 47.73 -14.42 -0.81
CA ALA A 39 46.56 -13.95 -0.08
C ALA A 39 45.96 -12.60 -0.59
N CYS A 40 46.18 -12.24 -1.86
CA CYS A 40 45.78 -10.98 -2.47
C CYS A 40 44.50 -11.09 -3.32
N MET A 41 43.97 -12.29 -3.58
CA MET A 41 42.89 -12.49 -4.57
C MET A 41 41.59 -13.09 -3.98
N LEU A 42 41.17 -12.60 -2.81
CA LEU A 42 39.82 -12.78 -2.27
C LEU A 42 39.30 -11.46 -1.66
N LYS A 43 39.34 -10.37 -2.44
CA LYS A 43 38.71 -9.08 -2.06
C LYS A 43 37.59 -8.63 -3.02
N HIS A 44 37.08 -9.51 -3.88
CA HIS A 44 36.17 -9.12 -4.96
C HIS A 44 34.80 -9.81 -5.02
N SER A 45 34.31 -10.50 -3.98
CA SER A 45 32.98 -11.16 -4.07
C SER A 45 32.03 -10.96 -2.89
N LEU A 46 32.14 -9.86 -2.13
CA LEU A 46 31.20 -9.55 -1.03
C LEU A 46 30.51 -8.18 -1.17
N ILE A 47 30.39 -7.62 -2.38
CA ILE A 47 29.72 -6.32 -2.61
C ILE A 47 28.30 -6.47 -3.22
N ALA A 48 27.85 -7.68 -3.56
CA ALA A 48 26.57 -7.86 -4.26
C ALA A 48 25.34 -8.05 -3.36
N TYR A 49 25.49 -8.33 -2.06
CA TYR A 49 24.36 -8.66 -1.18
C TYR A 49 23.81 -7.49 -0.34
N THR A 50 24.38 -6.29 -0.45
CA THR A 50 23.98 -5.12 0.35
C THR A 50 23.17 -4.06 -0.41
N SER A 51 22.64 -4.38 -1.59
CA SER A 51 21.86 -3.43 -2.41
C SER A 51 20.34 -3.57 -2.27
N LEU A 52 19.83 -3.78 -1.05
CA LEU A 52 18.39 -3.70 -0.74
C LEU A 52 18.13 -3.03 0.62
N THR A 53 18.89 -1.99 0.95
CA THR A 53 18.62 -1.15 2.12
C THR A 53 17.88 0.11 1.67
N MET A 54 16.80 0.45 2.39
CA MET A 54 16.05 1.71 2.24
C MET A 54 17.00 2.90 2.06
N ASP A 55 16.66 3.81 1.16
CA ASP A 55 17.42 5.05 0.93
C ASP A 55 17.33 5.93 2.19
N ASP A 56 18.46 6.09 2.90
CA ASP A 56 18.56 6.90 4.12
C ASP A 56 18.13 8.36 3.86
N GLN A 57 18.35 8.90 2.66
CA GLN A 57 17.91 10.25 2.31
C GLN A 57 16.38 10.32 2.27
N LEU A 58 15.73 9.33 1.63
CA LEU A 58 14.27 9.26 1.58
C LEU A 58 13.67 9.14 2.98
N PHE A 59 14.27 8.33 3.85
CA PHE A 59 13.81 8.21 5.23
C PHE A 59 13.90 9.54 5.99
N GLN A 60 15.01 10.27 5.87
CA GLN A 60 15.16 11.58 6.51
C GLN A 60 14.19 12.63 5.94
N GLN A 61 13.89 12.59 4.65
CA GLN A 61 12.88 13.44 4.02
C GLN A 61 11.46 13.16 4.56
N LEU A 62 11.12 11.90 4.81
CA LEU A 62 9.84 11.55 5.43
C LEU A 62 9.75 12.06 6.87
N VAL A 63 10.80 11.85 7.66
CA VAL A 63 10.85 12.30 9.07
C VAL A 63 10.75 13.82 9.18
N SER A 64 11.43 14.57 8.31
CA SER A 64 11.35 16.04 8.27
C SER A 64 9.95 16.52 7.89
N SER A 65 9.33 15.93 6.85
CA SER A 65 7.96 16.28 6.43
C SER A 65 6.93 16.08 7.57
N VAL A 66 7.06 15.01 8.36
CA VAL A 66 6.16 14.77 9.52
C VAL A 66 6.41 15.79 10.65
N LYS A 67 7.66 16.21 10.88
CA LYS A 67 7.97 17.26 11.86
C LYS A 67 7.39 18.61 11.44
N GLU A 68 7.51 18.96 10.15
CA GLU A 68 6.90 20.16 9.57
C GLU A 68 5.37 20.13 9.70
N MET A 69 4.73 18.99 9.40
CA MET A 69 3.30 18.80 9.61
C MET A 69 2.88 19.09 11.06
N LYS A 70 3.63 18.58 12.05
CA LYS A 70 3.40 18.89 13.47
C LYS A 70 3.60 20.35 13.83
N ALA A 71 4.55 21.04 13.20
CA ALA A 71 4.79 22.46 13.42
C ALA A 71 3.62 23.29 12.87
N VAL A 72 3.10 22.93 11.69
CA VAL A 72 1.92 23.54 11.07
C VAL A 72 0.66 23.33 11.92
N GLU A 73 0.41 22.09 12.36
CA GLU A 73 -0.74 21.76 13.21
C GLU A 73 -0.75 22.57 14.52
N ARG A 74 0.43 22.84 15.09
CA ARG A 74 0.61 23.64 16.31
C ARG A 74 0.65 25.16 16.06
N GLY A 75 0.47 25.61 14.82
CA GLY A 75 0.53 27.01 14.44
C GLY A 75 1.92 27.65 14.54
N LYS A 76 2.99 26.85 14.62
CA LYS A 76 4.38 27.34 14.71
C LYS A 76 5.01 27.61 13.35
N GLN A 77 4.39 27.13 12.28
CA GLN A 77 4.86 27.27 10.91
C GLN A 77 3.66 27.39 9.97
N GLU A 78 3.75 28.26 8.96
CA GLU A 78 2.72 28.38 7.92
C GLU A 78 2.87 27.25 6.88
N PRO A 79 1.77 26.62 6.42
CA PRO A 79 1.85 25.62 5.36
C PRO A 79 2.32 26.26 4.05
N THR A 80 3.24 25.59 3.36
CA THR A 80 3.80 26.04 2.07
C THR A 80 2.72 26.28 1.00
N ARG A 81 1.65 25.47 1.01
CA ARG A 81 0.51 25.62 0.11
C ARG A 81 -0.77 25.24 0.84
N ARG A 82 -1.82 26.06 0.69
CA ARG A 82 -3.18 25.70 1.10
C ARG A 82 -3.98 25.34 -0.15
N SER A 83 -4.46 24.11 -0.23
CA SER A 83 -5.42 23.71 -1.26
C SER A 83 -6.82 24.00 -0.74
N ARG A 84 -7.53 24.95 -1.34
CA ARG A 84 -8.97 25.12 -1.11
C ARG A 84 -9.69 24.16 -2.04
N MET A 85 -10.33 23.15 -1.48
CA MET A 85 -11.24 22.29 -2.24
C MET A 85 -12.63 22.88 -2.16
N GLU A 86 -13.14 23.33 -3.31
CA GLU A 86 -14.53 23.77 -3.39
C GLU A 86 -15.45 22.58 -3.15
N PRO A 87 -16.49 22.72 -2.31
CA PRO A 87 -17.41 21.63 -2.03
C PRO A 87 -18.12 21.22 -3.32
N SER A 88 -18.16 19.91 -3.57
CA SER A 88 -18.87 19.36 -4.72
C SER A 88 -20.36 19.78 -4.69
N HIS A 89 -21.02 19.79 -5.86
CA HIS A 89 -22.46 20.03 -5.93
C HIS A 89 -23.24 19.10 -4.98
N VAL A 90 -22.85 17.83 -4.91
CA VAL A 90 -23.45 16.83 -4.03
C VAL A 90 -23.31 17.22 -2.55
N THR A 91 -22.12 17.68 -2.16
CA THR A 91 -21.84 18.14 -0.79
C THR A 91 -22.72 19.34 -0.42
N ARG A 92 -22.88 20.30 -1.34
CA ARG A 92 -23.74 21.47 -1.14
C ARG A 92 -25.21 21.08 -0.94
N VAL A 93 -25.74 20.21 -1.80
CA VAL A 93 -27.14 19.73 -1.70
C VAL A 93 -27.37 19.02 -0.37
N ARG A 94 -26.46 18.12 0.04
CA ARG A 94 -26.57 17.43 1.32
C ARG A 94 -26.54 18.40 2.51
N GLN A 95 -25.62 19.37 2.49
CA GLN A 95 -25.51 20.36 3.56
C GLN A 95 -26.75 21.25 3.66
N ARG A 96 -27.36 21.60 2.53
CA ARG A 96 -28.63 22.35 2.48
C ARG A 96 -29.77 21.60 3.17
N LEU A 97 -29.81 20.28 3.03
CA LEU A 97 -30.76 19.39 3.71
C LEU A 97 -30.39 19.09 5.17
N GLN A 98 -29.22 19.55 5.65
CA GLN A 98 -28.72 19.33 7.01
C GLN A 98 -28.61 17.85 7.40
N LEU A 99 -28.34 16.98 6.42
CA LEU A 99 -28.23 15.54 6.65
C LEU A 99 -26.77 15.10 6.82
N SER A 100 -26.56 14.10 7.69
CA SER A 100 -25.30 13.36 7.74
C SER A 100 -25.09 12.58 6.43
N GLN A 101 -23.84 12.21 6.12
CA GLN A 101 -23.55 11.40 4.93
C GLN A 101 -24.33 10.07 4.94
N ALA A 102 -24.43 9.41 6.10
CA ALA A 102 -25.16 8.15 6.22
C ALA A 102 -26.65 8.33 5.91
N ARG A 103 -27.31 9.32 6.54
CA ARG A 103 -28.74 9.57 6.35
C ARG A 103 -29.06 10.05 4.93
N PHE A 104 -28.18 10.85 4.33
CA PHE A 104 -28.33 11.26 2.93
C PHE A 104 -28.15 10.08 1.95
N ALA A 105 -27.20 9.18 2.22
CA ALA A 105 -27.01 7.98 1.41
C ALA A 105 -28.22 7.04 1.49
N GLU A 106 -28.76 6.84 2.69
CA GLU A 106 -30.00 6.08 2.92
C GLU A 106 -31.19 6.69 2.18
N MET A 107 -31.39 8.02 2.28
CA MET A 107 -32.43 8.75 1.55
C MET A 107 -32.33 8.53 0.03
N MET A 108 -31.11 8.63 -0.50
CA MET A 108 -30.83 8.46 -1.92
C MET A 108 -30.86 6.98 -2.37
N GLY A 109 -30.94 6.03 -1.44
CA GLY A 109 -30.89 4.60 -1.72
C GLY A 109 -29.54 4.11 -2.25
N ILE A 110 -28.44 4.77 -1.86
CA ILE A 110 -27.07 4.42 -2.29
C ILE A 110 -26.19 4.06 -1.09
N SER A 111 -25.07 3.38 -1.34
CA SER A 111 -24.10 3.11 -0.27
C SER A 111 -23.38 4.39 0.17
N LEU A 112 -23.02 4.48 1.45
CA LEU A 112 -22.20 5.56 2.00
C LEU A 112 -20.92 5.77 1.19
N ARG A 113 -20.28 4.69 0.76
CA ARG A 113 -19.07 4.73 -0.07
C ARG A 113 -19.32 5.39 -1.43
N THR A 114 -20.49 5.19 -2.03
CA THR A 114 -20.85 5.84 -3.31
C THR A 114 -20.97 7.35 -3.11
N LEU A 115 -21.65 7.79 -2.05
CA LEU A 115 -21.74 9.20 -1.70
C LEU A 115 -20.35 9.83 -1.47
N GLN A 116 -19.49 9.16 -0.71
CA GLN A 116 -18.13 9.64 -0.45
C GLN A 116 -17.31 9.81 -1.73
N ASN A 117 -17.39 8.85 -2.66
CA ASN A 117 -16.72 8.96 -3.95
C ASN A 117 -17.24 10.14 -4.78
N TRP A 118 -18.53 10.47 -4.67
CA TRP A 118 -19.10 11.66 -5.32
C TRP A 118 -18.65 12.95 -4.66
N GLU A 119 -18.68 13.03 -3.33
CA GLU A 119 -18.26 14.24 -2.61
C GLU A 119 -16.76 14.53 -2.76
N GLN A 120 -15.94 13.48 -2.90
CA GLN A 120 -14.49 13.58 -3.15
C GLN A 120 -14.13 13.79 -4.62
N GLY A 121 -15.11 13.73 -5.54
CA GLY A 121 -14.88 13.89 -6.98
C GLY A 121 -14.22 12.70 -7.68
N HIS A 122 -14.03 11.57 -7.00
CA HIS A 122 -13.53 10.33 -7.62
C HIS A 122 -14.52 9.74 -8.63
N ARG A 123 -15.81 9.96 -8.41
CA ARG A 123 -16.89 9.59 -9.34
C ARG A 123 -17.92 10.71 -9.40
N HIS A 124 -18.77 10.67 -10.42
CA HIS A 124 -19.85 11.63 -10.57
C HIS A 124 -21.19 10.88 -10.61
N PRO A 125 -22.27 11.46 -10.04
CA PRO A 125 -23.62 10.93 -10.24
C PRO A 125 -23.95 10.99 -11.73
N THR A 126 -24.74 10.03 -12.23
CA THR A 126 -25.16 9.96 -13.63
C THR A 126 -26.63 9.58 -13.73
N GLY A 127 -27.29 9.94 -14.85
CA GLY A 127 -28.66 9.57 -15.15
C GLY A 127 -29.65 9.99 -14.05
N ALA A 128 -30.45 9.04 -13.56
CA ALA A 128 -31.47 9.28 -12.53
C ALA A 128 -30.91 9.93 -11.25
N ALA A 129 -29.66 9.61 -10.87
CA ALA A 129 -29.04 10.20 -9.68
C ALA A 129 -28.78 11.71 -9.84
N GLN A 130 -28.43 12.19 -11.04
CA GLN A 130 -28.27 13.62 -11.30
C GLN A 130 -29.60 14.35 -11.19
N VAL A 131 -30.64 13.80 -11.83
CA VAL A 131 -32.00 14.36 -11.78
C VAL A 131 -32.50 14.41 -10.34
N LEU A 132 -32.32 13.35 -9.56
CA LEU A 132 -32.73 13.31 -8.16
C LEU A 132 -31.97 14.34 -7.30
N LEU A 133 -30.67 14.55 -7.56
CA LEU A 133 -29.91 15.60 -6.90
C LEU A 133 -30.40 17.01 -7.24
N GLU A 134 -30.80 17.26 -8.49
CA GLU A 134 -31.42 18.54 -8.87
C GLU A 134 -32.76 18.77 -8.20
N VAL A 135 -33.59 17.73 -8.13
CA VAL A 135 -34.86 17.77 -7.39
C VAL A 135 -34.59 18.04 -5.91
N ALA A 136 -33.59 17.38 -5.31
CA ALA A 136 -33.20 17.60 -3.93
C ALA A 136 -32.72 19.04 -3.65
N ASP A 137 -32.09 19.70 -4.62
CA ASP A 137 -31.65 21.09 -4.48
C ASP A 137 -32.81 22.09 -4.63
N ARG A 138 -33.76 21.81 -5.53
CA ARG A 138 -34.89 22.72 -5.82
C ARG A 138 -36.09 22.56 -4.88
N HIS A 139 -36.39 21.32 -4.49
CA HIS A 139 -37.57 20.94 -3.72
C HIS A 139 -37.17 20.04 -2.53
N PRO A 140 -36.43 20.57 -1.54
CA PRO A 140 -35.94 19.80 -0.40
C PRO A 140 -37.06 19.19 0.45
N GLU A 141 -38.20 19.87 0.56
CA GLU A 141 -39.37 19.44 1.32
C GLU A 141 -39.91 18.07 0.88
N ALA A 142 -39.99 17.84 -0.43
CA ALA A 142 -40.54 16.61 -1.01
C ALA A 142 -39.72 15.36 -0.63
N LEU A 143 -38.41 15.51 -0.43
CA LEU A 143 -37.54 14.40 -0.03
C LEU A 143 -37.51 14.21 1.48
N LEU A 144 -37.53 15.29 2.26
CA LEU A 144 -37.52 15.19 3.72
C LEU A 144 -38.76 14.45 4.26
N GLU A 145 -39.93 14.66 3.65
CA GLU A 145 -41.16 13.90 3.97
C GLU A 145 -40.96 12.39 3.78
N THR A 146 -40.34 11.98 2.68
CA THR A 146 -40.11 10.56 2.39
C THR A 146 -39.11 9.90 3.35
N VAL A 147 -38.13 10.66 3.86
CA VAL A 147 -37.16 10.19 4.85
C VAL A 147 -37.82 10.10 6.23
N ALA A 148 -38.61 11.10 6.61
CA ALA A 148 -39.33 11.11 7.88
C ALA A 148 -40.32 9.94 7.99
N ALA A 149 -40.97 9.56 6.89
CA ALA A 149 -41.89 8.42 6.84
C ALA A 149 -41.19 7.05 6.92
N ARG A 150 -39.86 6.98 6.75
CA ARG A 150 -39.06 5.74 6.77
C ARG A 150 -38.29 5.51 8.08
N ALA A 151 -38.22 6.52 8.94
CA ALA A 151 -37.55 6.48 10.24
C ALA A 151 -38.50 5.95 11.33
#